data_AF-A0A956BJM7-F1
#
_entry.id   AF-A0A956BJM7-F1
#
_cell.length_a   1.000
_cell.length_b   1.000
_cell.length_c   1.000
_cell.angle_alpha   90.00
_cell.angle_beta   90.00
_cell.angle_gamma   90.00
#
_symmetry.space_group_name_H-M   'P 1'
#
loop_
_entity.id
_entity.type
_entity.pdbx_description
1 polymer ?
#
loop_
_entity_poly.entity_id
_entity_poly.type
_entity_poly.pdbx_seq_one_letter_code
_entity_poly.pdbx_strand_id
1 'polypeptide(L)'
;MRTFGLGVAVVGVLACAGGDGVTEGPAAAPVPEAPRTALPDEQVPVAFVVRSGEHELYWTPEHPTADVVVFTMPGGWSSVPDGAVFEGVGAAGTVSLSYTGESGGKYGCDGGSDVTWATFSADGPLPEGVLALYPKGATGGRKSVPIALDGTPTVTSRAWKVGEGRMAITRTDDLKADVALELPGLASYRAPYEAYRMEGAEEGAIDLSEGVDIGMPEPVLLVRGGPGARLISRVPSYEGVHFEVVDIGATAAQVVGRESLYWCAF
;
A
#
# COMPACT_ATOMS: atom_id res chain seq x y z
N MET A 1 49.66 10.37 -26.80
CA MET A 1 49.67 11.74 -27.35
C MET A 1 49.24 11.69 -28.81
N ARG A 2 47.99 12.05 -29.09
CA ARG A 2 47.49 12.28 -30.46
C ARG A 2 46.70 13.58 -30.47
N THR A 3 46.87 14.27 -31.58
CA THR A 3 46.75 15.70 -31.87
C THR A 3 45.30 16.19 -31.96
N PHE A 4 45.14 17.49 -31.69
CA PHE A 4 43.95 18.32 -31.83
C PHE A 4 43.39 18.36 -33.26
N GLY A 5 42.07 18.54 -33.37
CA GLY A 5 41.38 19.00 -34.57
C GLY A 5 40.28 20.00 -34.18
N LEU A 6 40.63 21.28 -34.23
CA LEU A 6 39.77 22.44 -33.97
C LEU A 6 39.02 22.79 -35.27
N GLY A 7 37.68 22.87 -35.23
CA GLY A 7 36.84 23.33 -36.34
C GLY A 7 36.01 24.54 -35.91
N VAL A 8 36.30 25.69 -36.50
CA VAL A 8 35.67 27.00 -36.20
C VAL A 8 34.58 27.32 -37.24
N ALA A 9 33.45 27.79 -36.72
CA ALA A 9 32.44 28.74 -37.19
C ALA A 9 31.97 28.79 -38.65
N VAL A 10 30.64 28.87 -38.82
CA VAL A 10 30.00 29.89 -39.66
C VAL A 10 28.79 30.47 -38.94
N VAL A 11 28.85 31.78 -38.71
CA VAL A 11 27.76 32.66 -38.25
C VAL A 11 26.97 33.09 -39.48
N GLY A 12 25.64 32.97 -39.42
CA GLY A 12 24.74 33.57 -40.39
C GLY A 12 23.63 34.32 -39.66
N VAL A 13 23.72 35.65 -39.62
CA VAL A 13 22.65 36.56 -39.24
C VAL A 13 22.13 37.22 -40.51
N LEU A 14 20.84 37.12 -40.78
CA LEU A 14 20.13 38.01 -41.70
C LEU A 14 18.84 38.51 -41.03
N ALA A 15 18.64 39.82 -41.09
CA ALA A 15 17.59 40.56 -40.41
C ALA A 15 16.40 40.92 -41.32
N CYS A 16 15.22 40.93 -40.69
CA CYS A 16 14.03 41.79 -40.80
C CYS A 16 13.37 42.18 -42.15
N ALA A 17 12.07 41.85 -42.25
CA ALA A 17 10.90 42.72 -42.54
C ALA A 17 9.64 41.84 -42.35
N GLY A 18 8.54 42.18 -41.68
CA GLY A 18 7.76 43.41 -41.61
C GLY A 18 6.39 43.14 -42.26
N GLY A 19 5.32 42.95 -41.49
CA GLY A 19 3.96 42.74 -42.01
C GLY A 19 2.91 42.54 -40.91
N ASP A 20 2.16 43.60 -40.60
CA ASP A 20 0.95 43.56 -39.79
C ASP A 20 -0.23 42.98 -40.59
N GLY A 21 -0.93 41.98 -40.02
CA GLY A 21 -2.10 41.37 -40.64
C GLY A 21 -2.85 40.42 -39.69
N VAL A 22 -3.87 40.97 -39.02
CA VAL A 22 -5.07 40.34 -38.43
C VAL A 22 -4.97 38.89 -37.92
N THR A 23 -5.00 38.69 -36.61
CA THR A 23 -5.15 37.38 -35.96
C THR A 23 -6.48 37.27 -35.21
N GLU A 24 -7.53 36.78 -35.88
CA GLU A 24 -8.54 35.98 -35.18
C GLU A 24 -7.93 34.59 -34.96
N GLY A 25 -7.56 34.31 -33.70
CA GLY A 25 -7.00 33.02 -33.33
C GLY A 25 -8.01 31.88 -33.55
N PRO A 26 -7.55 30.68 -33.93
CA PRO A 26 -8.43 29.53 -34.10
C PRO A 26 -9.24 29.28 -32.84
N ALA A 27 -10.52 28.91 -33.02
CA ALA A 27 -11.39 28.45 -31.95
C ALA A 27 -10.63 27.47 -31.03
N ALA A 28 -10.68 27.72 -29.72
CA ALA A 28 -9.99 26.90 -28.74
C ALA A 28 -10.36 25.43 -28.98
N ALA A 29 -9.36 24.64 -29.35
CA ALA A 29 -9.48 23.20 -29.42
C ALA A 29 -9.95 22.69 -28.05
N PRO A 30 -10.81 21.65 -27.99
CA PRO A 30 -11.17 21.04 -26.72
C PRO A 30 -9.89 20.75 -25.93
N VAL A 31 -9.85 21.27 -24.70
CA VAL A 31 -8.73 21.07 -23.78
C VAL A 31 -8.55 19.55 -23.63
N PRO A 32 -7.38 18.99 -23.96
CA PRO A 32 -7.14 17.58 -23.73
C PRO A 32 -7.37 17.29 -22.25
N GLU A 33 -8.16 16.25 -21.99
CA GLU A 33 -8.39 15.70 -20.66
C GLU A 33 -7.01 15.56 -19.98
N ALA A 34 -6.84 16.18 -18.80
CA ALA A 34 -5.57 16.15 -18.09
C ALA A 34 -5.12 14.69 -17.93
N PRO A 35 -3.81 14.38 -18.08
CA PRO A 35 -3.32 13.03 -17.89
C PRO A 35 -3.77 12.56 -16.51
N ARG A 36 -4.59 11.49 -16.49
CA ARG A 36 -4.96 10.78 -15.27
C ARG A 36 -3.67 10.56 -14.50
N THR A 37 -3.58 11.11 -13.30
CA THR A 37 -2.44 10.93 -12.39
C THR A 37 -2.40 9.45 -12.04
N ALA A 38 -1.76 8.67 -12.92
CA ALA A 38 -1.47 7.28 -12.66
C ALA A 38 -0.36 7.30 -11.63
N LEU A 39 -0.73 7.07 -10.37
CA LEU A 39 0.17 6.26 -9.55
C LEU A 39 0.53 5.06 -10.43
N PRO A 40 1.82 4.75 -10.64
CA PRO A 40 2.20 3.59 -11.43
C PRO A 40 1.39 2.38 -10.94
N ASP A 41 0.94 1.49 -11.84
CA ASP A 41 0.21 0.27 -11.45
C ASP A 41 0.95 -0.55 -10.37
N GLU A 42 2.26 -0.33 -10.24
CA GLU A 42 3.16 -0.93 -9.25
C GLU A 42 3.00 -0.35 -7.83
N GLN A 43 2.48 0.87 -7.67
CA GLN A 43 2.34 1.58 -6.39
C GLN A 43 0.87 1.67 -5.94
N VAL A 44 0.13 0.55 -5.89
CA VAL A 44 -1.18 0.53 -5.20
C VAL A 44 -0.91 0.72 -3.70
N PRO A 45 -1.25 1.89 -3.11
CA PRO A 45 -0.94 2.17 -1.72
C PRO A 45 -1.80 1.33 -0.78
N VAL A 46 -1.24 1.00 0.37
CA VAL A 46 -1.99 0.47 1.51
C VAL A 46 -2.59 1.66 2.25
N ALA A 47 -3.92 1.71 2.27
CA ALA A 47 -4.68 2.76 2.95
C ALA A 47 -5.39 2.19 4.17
N PHE A 48 -5.64 3.05 5.14
CA PHE A 48 -6.20 2.67 6.44
C PHE A 48 -7.44 3.49 6.72
N VAL A 49 -8.53 2.81 7.07
CA VAL A 49 -9.75 3.47 7.53
C VAL A 49 -9.50 4.05 8.91
N VAL A 50 -9.69 5.36 9.06
CA VAL A 50 -9.55 6.08 10.32
C VAL A 50 -10.80 5.88 11.17
N ARG A 51 -10.63 5.76 12.49
CA ARG A 51 -11.73 5.75 13.46
C ARG A 51 -11.52 6.81 14.52
N SER A 52 -12.62 7.42 14.97
CA SER A 52 -12.69 8.20 16.19
C SER A 52 -13.43 7.39 17.27
N GLY A 53 -12.80 7.10 18.40
CA GLY A 53 -13.43 6.41 19.53
C GLY A 53 -12.81 5.04 19.84
N GLU A 54 -13.63 4.08 20.27
CA GLU A 54 -13.16 2.71 20.54
C GLU A 54 -12.74 2.02 19.24
N HIS A 55 -11.52 1.48 19.23
CA HIS A 55 -10.93 0.77 18.10
C HIS A 55 -11.14 -0.75 18.25
N GLU A 56 -11.57 -1.43 17.19
CA GLU A 56 -11.59 -2.90 17.15
C GLU A 56 -10.18 -3.46 16.88
N LEU A 57 -9.36 -2.71 16.13
CA LEU A 57 -8.00 -3.07 15.76
C LEU A 57 -7.05 -2.07 16.42
N TYR A 58 -6.17 -2.59 17.28
CA TYR A 58 -5.23 -1.77 18.04
C TYR A 58 -4.26 -0.95 17.17
N TRP A 59 -4.19 -1.19 15.85
CA TRP A 59 -3.26 -0.55 14.91
C TRP A 59 -3.94 0.45 13.97
N THR A 60 -5.21 0.77 14.20
CA THR A 60 -5.95 1.73 13.38
C THR A 60 -5.49 3.17 13.65
N PRO A 61 -5.11 3.93 12.61
CA PRO A 61 -4.68 5.31 12.81
C PRO A 61 -5.85 6.22 13.19
N GLU A 62 -5.55 7.25 13.98
CA GLU A 62 -6.45 8.35 14.27
C GLU A 62 -6.08 9.57 13.41
N HIS A 63 -7.10 10.25 12.88
CA HIS A 63 -6.94 11.51 12.17
C HIS A 63 -8.14 12.41 12.46
N PRO A 64 -7.96 13.71 12.72
CA PRO A 64 -9.05 14.58 13.17
C PRO A 64 -10.17 14.78 12.14
N THR A 65 -9.87 14.63 10.84
CA THR A 65 -10.78 15.04 9.76
C THR A 65 -10.85 14.10 8.56
N ALA A 66 -10.08 13.00 8.54
CA ALA A 66 -10.01 12.13 7.37
C ALA A 66 -10.72 10.81 7.68
N ASP A 67 -11.38 10.22 6.68
CA ASP A 67 -12.01 8.90 6.81
C ASP A 67 -11.01 7.79 6.48
N VAL A 68 -10.04 8.08 5.61
CA VAL A 68 -8.98 7.17 5.20
C VAL A 68 -7.66 7.93 5.10
N VAL A 69 -6.57 7.27 5.51
CA VAL A 69 -5.20 7.80 5.37
C VAL A 69 -4.28 6.83 4.66
N VAL A 70 -3.30 7.37 3.94
CA VAL A 70 -2.15 6.65 3.38
C VAL A 70 -0.89 7.30 3.93
N PHE A 71 0.02 6.50 4.50
CA PHE A 71 1.32 6.99 4.94
C PHE A 71 2.12 7.48 3.72
N THR A 72 2.74 8.66 3.82
CA THR A 72 3.53 9.21 2.72
C THR A 72 4.66 10.08 3.22
N MET A 73 5.70 10.22 2.40
CA MET A 73 6.66 11.31 2.57
C MET A 73 6.00 12.65 2.23
N PRO A 74 6.45 13.77 2.84
CA PRO A 74 5.97 15.10 2.47
C PRO A 74 6.10 15.35 0.96
N GLY A 75 5.01 15.77 0.32
CA GLY A 75 4.92 16.05 -1.11
C GLY A 75 4.78 14.82 -2.01
N GLY A 76 4.69 13.61 -1.45
CA GLY A 76 4.51 12.36 -2.21
C GLY A 76 3.23 12.34 -3.06
N TRP A 77 2.21 13.10 -2.66
CA TRP A 77 0.93 13.24 -3.36
C TRP A 77 0.70 14.62 -3.95
N SER A 78 1.72 15.50 -3.97
CA SER A 78 1.61 16.89 -4.44
C SER A 78 1.15 17.06 -5.90
N SER A 79 1.23 16.00 -6.71
CA SER A 79 0.75 15.99 -8.10
C SER A 79 -0.72 15.58 -8.25
N VAL A 80 -1.35 15.06 -7.19
CA VAL A 80 -2.74 14.62 -7.19
C VAL A 80 -3.62 15.83 -6.81
N PRO A 81 -4.59 16.23 -7.66
CA PRO A 81 -5.44 17.36 -7.34
C PRO A 81 -6.47 17.02 -6.26
N ASP A 82 -6.81 17.98 -5.42
CA ASP A 82 -7.92 17.87 -4.47
C ASP A 82 -9.22 17.46 -5.19
N GLY A 83 -9.96 16.54 -4.59
CA GLY A 83 -11.17 15.96 -5.18
C GLY A 83 -10.90 14.88 -6.22
N ALA A 84 -9.64 14.51 -6.48
CA ALA A 84 -9.33 13.32 -7.29
C ALA A 84 -10.00 12.08 -6.68
N VAL A 85 -10.66 11.30 -7.54
CA VAL A 85 -11.44 10.13 -7.09
C VAL A 85 -10.60 8.87 -7.20
N PHE A 86 -10.63 8.09 -6.13
CA PHE A 86 -10.00 6.78 -5.99
C PHE A 86 -11.04 5.72 -5.66
N GLU A 87 -10.68 4.47 -5.93
CA GLU A 87 -11.43 3.28 -5.55
C GLU A 87 -10.60 2.51 -4.51
N GLY A 88 -11.09 2.44 -3.27
CA GLY A 88 -10.53 1.60 -2.22
C GLY A 88 -11.14 0.20 -2.30
N VAL A 89 -10.31 -0.85 -2.32
CA VAL A 89 -10.77 -2.24 -2.26
C VAL A 89 -10.38 -2.81 -0.90
N GLY A 90 -11.37 -3.16 -0.08
CA GLY A 90 -11.18 -3.71 1.28
C GLY A 90 -12.05 -4.92 1.55
N ALA A 91 -11.96 -5.48 2.75
CA ALA A 91 -12.72 -6.68 3.14
C ALA A 91 -14.24 -6.54 2.95
N ALA A 92 -14.79 -5.34 3.13
CA ALA A 92 -16.22 -5.06 2.95
C ALA A 92 -16.64 -4.75 1.50
N GLY A 93 -15.69 -4.73 0.55
CA GLY A 93 -15.94 -4.46 -0.86
C GLY A 93 -15.19 -3.24 -1.38
N THR A 94 -15.72 -2.64 -2.44
CA THR A 94 -15.14 -1.46 -3.08
C THR A 94 -15.85 -0.20 -2.62
N VAL A 95 -15.08 0.86 -2.34
CA VAL A 95 -15.59 2.17 -1.95
C VAL A 95 -14.97 3.29 -2.79
N SER A 96 -15.77 4.30 -3.11
CA SER A 96 -15.28 5.54 -3.74
C SER A 96 -14.73 6.47 -2.66
N LEU A 97 -13.56 7.02 -2.91
CA LEU A 97 -12.84 7.91 -2.01
C LEU A 97 -12.44 9.18 -2.76
N SER A 98 -12.53 10.34 -2.12
CA SER A 98 -12.06 11.61 -2.68
C SER A 98 -10.81 12.06 -1.95
N TYR A 99 -9.73 12.32 -2.67
CA TYR A 99 -8.50 12.85 -2.10
C TYR A 99 -8.72 14.27 -1.56
N THR A 100 -8.27 14.54 -0.33
CA THR A 100 -8.48 15.82 0.37
C THR A 100 -7.18 16.58 0.65
N GLY A 101 -6.05 16.09 0.13
CA GLY A 101 -4.74 16.71 0.32
C GLY A 101 -3.83 15.92 1.27
N GLU A 102 -2.65 16.48 1.51
CA GLU A 102 -1.73 16.00 2.55
C GLU A 102 -1.99 16.74 3.87
N SER A 103 -1.95 16.01 4.97
CA SER A 103 -2.06 16.57 6.32
C SER A 103 -0.93 16.06 7.22
N GLY A 104 -0.50 16.91 8.15
CA GLY A 104 0.35 16.49 9.25
C GLY A 104 -0.46 15.77 10.32
N GLY A 105 0.10 14.70 10.88
CA GLY A 105 -0.44 14.01 12.03
C GLY A 105 0.64 13.69 13.05
N LYS A 106 0.21 13.37 14.27
CA LYS A 106 1.06 12.73 15.27
C LYS A 106 0.90 11.22 15.15
N TYR A 107 1.99 10.49 15.38
CA TYR A 107 1.97 9.05 15.25
C TYR A 107 2.98 8.39 16.20
N GLY A 108 2.52 7.37 16.94
CA GLY A 108 3.23 6.78 18.08
C GLY A 108 2.74 7.27 19.45
N CYS A 109 2.90 6.45 20.49
CA CYS A 109 2.21 6.65 21.78
C CYS A 109 2.82 7.70 22.70
N ASP A 110 4.05 8.15 22.41
CA ASP A 110 4.73 9.17 23.21
C ASP A 110 4.30 10.60 22.79
N GLY A 111 3.18 10.73 22.07
CA GLY A 111 2.85 11.94 21.30
C GLY A 111 3.75 12.09 20.07
N GLY A 112 4.17 10.96 19.50
CA GLY A 112 5.31 10.79 18.59
C GLY A 112 5.21 11.43 17.20
N SER A 113 6.37 11.33 16.53
CA SER A 113 6.85 11.95 15.28
C SER A 113 5.80 12.57 14.35
N ASP A 114 6.14 13.76 13.84
CA ASP A 114 5.38 14.38 12.75
C ASP A 114 5.45 13.48 11.51
N VAL A 115 4.30 12.99 11.09
CA VAL A 115 4.13 12.19 9.88
C VAL A 115 3.24 12.95 8.91
N THR A 116 3.41 12.68 7.62
CA THR A 116 2.52 13.19 6.58
C THR A 116 1.60 12.07 6.11
N TRP A 117 0.32 12.37 6.06
CA TRP A 117 -0.71 11.49 5.55
C TRP A 117 -1.28 12.07 4.26
N ALA A 118 -1.43 11.25 3.22
CA ALA A 118 -2.40 11.53 2.18
C ALA A 118 -3.79 11.19 2.74
N THR A 119 -4.71 12.16 2.69
CA THR A 119 -6.02 12.05 3.32
C THR A 119 -7.12 11.88 2.28
N PHE A 120 -8.16 11.14 2.66
CA PHE A 120 -9.31 10.92 1.81
C PHE A 120 -10.60 10.98 2.63
N SER A 121 -11.65 11.44 1.96
CA SER A 121 -13.03 11.37 2.46
C SER A 121 -13.82 10.28 1.73
N ALA A 122 -14.80 9.73 2.44
CA ALA A 122 -15.76 8.76 1.92
C ALA A 122 -17.18 9.33 1.97
N ASP A 123 -18.06 8.88 1.07
CA ASP A 123 -19.47 9.32 1.05
C ASP A 123 -20.29 8.79 2.25
N GLY A 124 -19.71 7.88 3.04
CA GLY A 124 -20.36 7.26 4.19
C GLY A 124 -19.38 6.50 5.07
N PRO A 125 -19.85 5.96 6.21
CA PRO A 125 -19.00 5.28 7.17
C PRO A 125 -18.36 4.03 6.59
N LEU A 126 -17.09 3.82 6.93
CA LEU A 126 -16.30 2.66 6.51
C LEU A 126 -16.07 1.70 7.69
N PRO A 127 -16.06 0.38 7.44
CA PRO A 127 -15.59 -0.57 8.42
C PRO A 127 -14.09 -0.41 8.62
N GLU A 128 -13.64 -0.61 9.86
CA GLU A 128 -12.24 -0.53 10.23
C GLU A 128 -11.38 -1.54 9.45
N GLY A 129 -10.15 -1.16 9.11
CA GLY A 129 -9.17 -2.05 8.48
C GLY A 129 -8.43 -1.44 7.30
N VAL A 130 -7.91 -2.32 6.44
CA VAL A 130 -7.03 -1.99 5.32
C VAL A 130 -7.77 -1.95 4.00
N LEU A 131 -7.43 -0.98 3.16
CA LEU A 131 -7.85 -0.85 1.76
C LEU A 131 -6.62 -0.87 0.85
N ALA A 132 -6.74 -1.50 -0.31
CA ALA A 132 -5.84 -1.26 -1.44
C ALA A 132 -6.44 -0.13 -2.29
N LEU A 133 -5.68 0.95 -2.51
CA LEU A 133 -6.19 2.17 -3.14
C LEU A 133 -5.79 2.26 -4.61
N TYR A 134 -6.77 2.47 -5.51
CA TYR A 134 -6.57 2.56 -6.95
C TYR A 134 -7.12 3.88 -7.49
N PRO A 135 -6.51 4.49 -8.51
CA PRO A 135 -7.17 5.57 -9.25
C PRO A 135 -8.53 5.10 -9.81
N LYS A 136 -9.51 5.99 -9.92
CA LYS A 136 -10.84 5.63 -10.45
C LYS A 136 -10.74 4.96 -11.82
N GLY A 137 -11.33 3.76 -11.93
CA GLY A 137 -11.34 2.97 -13.15
C GLY A 137 -10.07 2.14 -13.38
N ALA A 138 -9.06 2.24 -12.51
CA ALA A 138 -7.84 1.44 -12.55
C ALA A 138 -7.96 0.12 -11.76
N THR A 139 -9.05 -0.08 -11.01
CA THR A 139 -9.31 -1.34 -10.31
C THR A 139 -9.32 -2.52 -11.27
N GLY A 140 -9.77 -2.35 -12.52
CA GLY A 140 -9.78 -3.44 -13.53
C GLY A 140 -10.66 -4.61 -13.11
N GLY A 141 -11.72 -4.35 -12.33
CA GLY A 141 -12.58 -5.39 -11.76
C GLY A 141 -11.98 -6.16 -10.58
N ARG A 142 -10.88 -5.66 -9.99
CA ARG A 142 -10.32 -6.20 -8.75
C ARG A 142 -11.33 -6.16 -7.61
N LYS A 143 -11.38 -7.25 -6.86
CA LYS A 143 -12.25 -7.43 -5.69
C LYS A 143 -11.45 -8.01 -4.54
N SER A 144 -11.89 -7.71 -3.33
CA SER A 144 -11.40 -8.42 -2.16
C SER A 144 -11.86 -9.87 -2.20
N VAL A 145 -11.03 -10.73 -1.64
CA VAL A 145 -11.26 -12.15 -1.50
C VAL A 145 -11.38 -12.45 -0.01
N PRO A 146 -12.38 -13.23 0.43
CA PRO A 146 -12.54 -13.56 1.84
C PRO A 146 -11.33 -14.28 2.42
N ILE A 147 -10.97 -13.89 3.65
CA ILE A 147 -9.92 -14.52 4.46
C ILE A 147 -10.59 -15.05 5.72
N ALA A 148 -10.33 -16.31 6.06
CA ALA A 148 -10.84 -16.93 7.28
C ALA A 148 -9.82 -17.94 7.81
N LEU A 149 -9.84 -18.22 9.12
CA LEU A 149 -9.03 -19.29 9.69
C LEU A 149 -9.35 -20.64 9.03
N ASP A 150 -8.30 -21.41 8.75
CA ASP A 150 -8.39 -22.74 8.13
C ASP A 150 -7.98 -23.82 9.13
N GLY A 151 -9.00 -24.37 9.81
CA GLY A 151 -8.84 -25.34 10.90
C GLY A 151 -8.60 -24.68 12.26
N THR A 152 -8.31 -25.51 13.26
CA THR A 152 -7.98 -25.06 14.62
C THR A 152 -6.49 -24.73 14.70
N PRO A 153 -6.10 -23.49 15.04
CA PRO A 153 -4.69 -23.15 15.25
C PRO A 153 -4.07 -24.01 16.37
N THR A 154 -2.77 -24.24 16.27
CA THR A 154 -1.96 -24.94 17.29
C THR A 154 -0.76 -24.09 17.67
N VAL A 155 -0.06 -24.49 18.73
CA VAL A 155 1.19 -23.82 19.16
C VAL A 155 2.26 -23.79 18.06
N THR A 156 2.20 -24.67 17.05
CA THR A 156 3.19 -24.78 15.98
C THR A 156 2.67 -24.46 14.59
N SER A 157 1.37 -24.24 14.41
CA SER A 157 0.81 -23.99 13.10
C SER A 157 -0.45 -23.13 13.14
N ARG A 158 -0.55 -22.22 12.19
CA ARG A 158 -1.76 -21.43 11.93
C ARG A 158 -1.94 -21.26 10.44
N ALA A 159 -3.17 -21.35 9.96
CA ALA A 159 -3.47 -21.22 8.56
C ALA A 159 -4.75 -20.43 8.33
N TRP A 160 -4.82 -19.82 7.16
CA TRP A 160 -5.96 -19.08 6.68
C TRP A 160 -6.31 -19.55 5.27
N LYS A 161 -7.60 -19.72 5.04
CA LYS A 161 -8.18 -19.83 3.72
C LYS A 161 -8.23 -18.44 3.12
N VAL A 162 -7.57 -18.26 1.98
CA VAL A 162 -7.48 -16.99 1.24
C VAL A 162 -8.16 -17.18 -0.12
N GLY A 163 -9.50 -17.11 -0.10
CA GLY A 163 -10.34 -17.52 -1.23
C GLY A 163 -10.29 -19.02 -1.50
N GLU A 164 -9.82 -19.39 -2.70
CA GLU A 164 -9.62 -20.79 -3.10
C GLU A 164 -8.24 -21.35 -2.74
N GLY A 165 -7.37 -20.54 -2.15
CA GLY A 165 -6.06 -20.96 -1.70
C GLY A 165 -5.87 -20.89 -0.20
N ARG A 166 -4.62 -21.01 0.24
CA ARG A 166 -4.23 -21.10 1.64
C ARG A 166 -2.94 -20.35 1.91
N MET A 167 -2.89 -19.63 3.02
CA MET A 167 -1.66 -19.17 3.65
C MET A 167 -1.47 -19.94 4.95
N ALA A 168 -0.27 -20.45 5.22
CA ALA A 168 0.03 -21.19 6.43
C ALA A 168 1.39 -20.78 7.01
N ILE A 169 1.45 -20.64 8.33
CA ILE A 169 2.67 -20.46 9.10
C ILE A 169 2.92 -21.77 9.85
N THR A 170 4.14 -22.31 9.73
CA THR A 170 4.56 -23.52 10.44
C THR A 170 5.86 -23.25 11.17
N ARG A 171 5.84 -23.42 12.50
CA ARG A 171 7.03 -23.28 13.34
C ARG A 171 8.08 -24.33 12.96
N THR A 172 9.30 -23.88 12.68
CA THR A 172 10.44 -24.74 12.31
C THR A 172 11.41 -24.93 13.46
N ASP A 173 11.55 -23.94 14.34
CA ASP A 173 12.26 -24.01 15.62
C ASP A 173 11.62 -23.04 16.63
N ASP A 174 12.22 -22.84 17.80
CA ASP A 174 11.62 -22.00 18.84
C ASP A 174 11.40 -20.53 18.40
N LEU A 175 12.18 -20.01 17.44
CA LEU A 175 12.14 -18.62 17.01
C LEU A 175 11.88 -18.44 15.52
N LYS A 176 11.77 -19.52 14.75
CA LYS A 176 11.59 -19.47 13.29
C LYS A 176 10.35 -20.19 12.84
N ALA A 177 9.78 -19.68 11.76
CA ALA A 177 8.68 -20.31 11.07
C ALA A 177 8.82 -20.16 9.55
N ASP A 178 8.26 -21.11 8.83
CA ASP A 178 8.06 -21.03 7.39
C ASP A 178 6.64 -20.58 7.08
N VAL A 179 6.52 -19.61 6.20
CA VAL A 179 5.26 -19.14 5.64
C VAL A 179 5.11 -19.70 4.24
N ALA A 180 4.02 -20.42 3.99
CA ALA A 180 3.66 -20.94 2.68
C ALA A 180 2.37 -20.28 2.18
N LEU A 181 2.38 -19.82 0.93
CA LEU A 181 1.20 -19.32 0.23
C LEU A 181 0.96 -20.18 -1.02
N GLU A 182 -0.23 -20.76 -1.08
CA GLU A 182 -0.72 -21.62 -2.14
C GLU A 182 -1.99 -20.99 -2.70
N LEU A 183 -1.95 -20.51 -3.94
CA LEU A 183 -3.09 -19.89 -4.62
C LEU A 183 -3.29 -20.56 -5.98
N PRO A 184 -4.53 -20.65 -6.50
CA PRO A 184 -4.75 -21.16 -7.86
C PRO A 184 -3.95 -20.35 -8.89
N GLY A 185 -3.06 -21.04 -9.60
CA GLY A 185 -2.15 -20.45 -10.58
C GLY A 185 -0.77 -20.07 -10.04
N LEU A 186 -0.54 -20.13 -8.72
CA LEU A 186 0.79 -19.91 -8.12
C LEU A 186 1.47 -21.25 -7.86
N ALA A 187 2.69 -21.44 -8.37
CA ALA A 187 3.43 -22.71 -8.22
C ALA A 187 3.71 -23.05 -6.75
N SER A 188 4.11 -22.05 -5.95
CA SER A 188 4.14 -22.01 -4.48
C SER A 188 4.97 -20.80 -4.06
N TYR A 189 4.57 -20.08 -3.03
CA TYR A 189 5.45 -19.10 -2.37
C TYR A 189 5.83 -19.60 -0.98
N ARG A 190 7.11 -19.53 -0.64
CA ARG A 190 7.64 -19.88 0.68
C ARG A 190 8.65 -18.83 1.12
N ALA A 191 8.52 -18.37 2.35
CA ALA A 191 9.45 -17.42 2.95
C ALA A 191 9.69 -17.77 4.43
N PRO A 192 10.95 -17.74 4.89
CA PRO A 192 11.26 -17.91 6.31
C PRO A 192 10.99 -16.60 7.06
N TYR A 193 10.50 -16.71 8.29
CA TYR A 193 10.34 -15.62 9.24
C TYR A 193 10.99 -15.99 10.57
N GLU A 194 11.45 -14.96 11.27
CA GLU A 194 12.05 -15.06 12.59
C GLU A 194 11.27 -14.14 13.53
N ALA A 195 10.91 -14.67 14.70
CA ALA A 195 10.21 -13.90 15.70
C ALA A 195 11.10 -12.77 16.20
N TYR A 196 10.51 -11.59 16.41
CA TYR A 196 11.25 -10.53 17.10
C TYR A 196 11.30 -10.88 18.59
N ARG A 197 12.47 -10.67 19.18
CA ARG A 197 12.71 -10.89 20.61
C ARG A 197 13.37 -9.66 21.21
N MET A 198 12.86 -9.22 22.35
CA MET A 198 13.43 -8.18 23.20
C MET A 198 13.83 -8.81 24.52
N GLU A 199 15.08 -8.57 24.92
CA GLU A 199 15.62 -9.07 26.18
C GLU A 199 14.73 -8.65 27.35
N GLY A 200 14.28 -9.62 28.15
CA GLY A 200 13.43 -9.39 29.31
C GLY A 200 11.93 -9.22 29.05
N ALA A 201 11.47 -9.21 27.79
CA ALA A 201 10.04 -9.17 27.45
C ALA A 201 9.47 -10.56 27.13
N GLU A 202 10.16 -11.33 26.28
CA GLU A 202 9.70 -12.61 25.76
C GLU A 202 10.85 -13.63 25.65
N GLU A 203 10.73 -14.77 26.33
CA GLU A 203 11.73 -15.86 26.30
C GLU A 203 11.15 -17.18 25.77
N GLY A 204 9.90 -17.17 25.30
CA GLY A 204 9.17 -18.36 24.86
C GLY A 204 9.39 -18.72 23.38
N ALA A 205 9.15 -20.00 23.07
CA ALA A 205 9.00 -20.43 21.68
C ALA A 205 7.77 -19.75 21.05
N ILE A 206 7.80 -19.55 19.72
CA ILE A 206 6.64 -19.06 18.96
C ILE A 206 5.38 -19.87 19.34
N ASP A 207 4.30 -19.15 19.66
CA ASP A 207 2.96 -19.71 19.86
C ASP A 207 1.99 -19.14 18.82
N LEU A 208 1.40 -20.02 18.01
CA LEU A 208 0.46 -19.65 16.94
C LEU A 208 -1.01 -19.97 17.27
N SER A 209 -1.31 -20.34 18.53
CA SER A 209 -2.64 -20.82 18.95
C SER A 209 -3.69 -19.70 19.05
N GLU A 210 -3.34 -18.55 19.60
CA GLU A 210 -4.28 -17.42 19.79
C GLU A 210 -4.15 -16.34 18.71
N GLY A 211 -2.97 -16.19 18.12
CA GLY A 211 -2.67 -15.18 17.09
C GLY A 211 -1.44 -15.54 16.29
N VAL A 212 -0.80 -14.52 15.72
CA VAL A 212 0.58 -14.61 15.24
C VAL A 212 1.49 -13.91 16.24
N ASP A 213 2.65 -14.50 16.49
CA ASP A 213 3.67 -13.92 17.37
C ASP A 213 4.35 -12.70 16.69
N ILE A 214 5.09 -11.91 17.45
CA ILE A 214 5.79 -10.73 16.93
C ILE A 214 6.79 -11.13 15.85
N GLY A 215 6.77 -10.43 14.71
CA GLY A 215 7.58 -10.74 13.53
C GLY A 215 6.95 -11.74 12.57
N MET A 216 5.75 -12.27 12.88
CA MET A 216 5.05 -13.23 12.01
C MET A 216 3.92 -12.57 11.21
N PRO A 217 3.76 -12.90 9.92
CA PRO A 217 2.75 -12.26 9.07
C PRO A 217 1.36 -12.89 9.21
N GLU A 218 0.33 -12.07 9.39
CA GLU A 218 -1.07 -12.48 9.32
C GLU A 218 -1.77 -11.81 8.12
N PRO A 219 -2.44 -12.57 7.24
CA PRO A 219 -3.10 -12.00 6.07
C PRO A 219 -4.33 -11.18 6.48
N VAL A 220 -4.39 -9.93 6.04
CA VAL A 220 -5.50 -8.99 6.36
C VAL A 220 -6.34 -8.61 5.14
N LEU A 221 -5.74 -8.64 3.94
CA LEU A 221 -6.46 -8.36 2.70
C LEU A 221 -5.86 -9.13 1.53
N LEU A 222 -6.70 -9.80 0.75
CA LEU A 222 -6.33 -10.32 -0.55
C LEU A 222 -7.19 -9.63 -1.60
N VAL A 223 -6.56 -8.97 -2.57
CA VAL A 223 -7.23 -8.36 -3.71
C VAL A 223 -6.90 -9.15 -4.97
N ARG A 224 -7.93 -9.55 -5.73
CA ARG A 224 -7.77 -10.33 -6.96
C ARG A 224 -8.61 -9.76 -8.09
N GLY A 225 -8.04 -9.70 -9.29
CA GLY A 225 -8.68 -9.27 -10.52
C GLY A 225 -7.65 -8.74 -11.53
N GLY A 226 -7.94 -8.87 -12.82
CA GLY A 226 -6.93 -8.64 -13.86
C GLY A 226 -5.84 -9.74 -13.86
N PRO A 227 -4.58 -9.42 -14.25
CA PRO A 227 -3.51 -10.41 -14.45
C PRO A 227 -2.85 -10.94 -13.17
N GLY A 228 -3.30 -10.57 -11.98
CA GLY A 228 -2.66 -10.97 -10.73
C GLY A 228 -3.53 -10.82 -9.48
N ALA A 229 -2.89 -11.05 -8.34
CA ALA A 229 -3.45 -10.82 -7.01
C ALA A 229 -2.43 -10.08 -6.13
N ARG A 230 -2.90 -9.40 -5.09
CA ARG A 230 -2.07 -8.73 -4.10
C ARG A 230 -2.53 -9.16 -2.72
N LEU A 231 -1.62 -9.74 -1.94
CA LEU A 231 -1.85 -10.10 -0.55
C LEU A 231 -1.18 -9.04 0.33
N ILE A 232 -1.93 -8.52 1.29
CA ILE A 232 -1.44 -7.62 2.33
C ILE A 232 -1.51 -8.39 3.64
N SER A 233 -0.37 -8.48 4.31
CA SER A 233 -0.23 -9.15 5.60
C SER A 233 0.24 -8.16 6.65
N ARG A 234 -0.42 -8.12 7.80
CA ARG A 234 0.08 -7.40 8.97
C ARG A 234 1.20 -8.21 9.63
N VAL A 235 2.24 -7.55 10.10
CA VAL A 235 3.37 -8.16 10.80
C VAL A 235 3.58 -7.37 12.09
N PRO A 236 3.16 -7.90 13.25
CA PRO A 236 3.34 -7.22 14.52
C PRO A 236 4.83 -7.02 14.84
N SER A 237 5.15 -5.92 15.50
CA SER A 237 6.48 -5.56 16.00
C SER A 237 6.35 -4.87 17.36
N TYR A 238 7.43 -4.80 18.15
CA TYR A 238 7.43 -4.04 19.41
C TYR A 238 7.05 -2.57 19.21
N GLU A 239 7.50 -2.00 18.10
CA GLU A 239 7.24 -0.61 17.73
C GLU A 239 6.09 -0.48 16.71
N GLY A 240 5.19 -1.48 16.64
CA GLY A 240 3.90 -1.34 15.96
C GLY A 240 3.55 -2.48 15.05
N VAL A 241 3.18 -2.15 13.83
CA VAL A 241 2.88 -3.14 12.81
C VAL A 241 3.43 -2.66 11.48
N HIS A 242 4.00 -3.56 10.70
CA HIS A 242 4.24 -3.28 9.29
C HIS A 242 3.36 -4.17 8.44
N PHE A 243 3.03 -3.67 7.26
CA PHE A 243 2.21 -4.36 6.28
C PHE A 243 3.12 -4.79 5.15
N GLU A 244 3.28 -6.10 5.00
CA GLU A 244 3.98 -6.68 3.88
C GLU A 244 3.01 -6.85 2.71
N VAL A 245 3.40 -6.33 1.55
CA VAL A 245 2.62 -6.41 0.32
C VAL A 245 3.29 -7.39 -0.64
N VAL A 246 2.59 -8.48 -0.92
CA VAL A 246 3.04 -9.53 -1.83
C VAL A 246 2.22 -9.44 -3.13
N ASP A 247 2.89 -9.11 -4.23
CA ASP A 247 2.30 -9.26 -5.56
C ASP A 247 2.43 -10.70 -6.02
N ILE A 248 1.31 -11.24 -6.50
CA ILE A 248 1.15 -12.61 -6.95
C ILE A 248 0.85 -12.56 -8.45
N GLY A 249 1.87 -12.87 -9.24
CA GLY A 249 1.74 -13.10 -10.67
C GLY A 249 1.33 -14.54 -10.99
N ALA A 250 1.30 -14.86 -12.28
CA ALA A 250 0.93 -16.20 -12.77
C ALA A 250 1.97 -17.29 -12.50
N THR A 251 3.21 -16.94 -12.13
CA THR A 251 4.29 -17.92 -11.93
C THR A 251 5.13 -17.67 -10.68
N ALA A 252 5.08 -16.46 -10.12
CA ALA A 252 5.87 -16.06 -8.97
C ALA A 252 5.07 -15.12 -8.08
N ALA A 253 5.40 -15.15 -6.78
CA ALA A 253 5.00 -14.12 -5.85
C ALA A 253 6.25 -13.42 -5.31
N GLN A 254 6.16 -12.11 -5.12
CA GLN A 254 7.28 -11.29 -4.66
C GLN A 254 6.78 -10.22 -3.69
N VAL A 255 7.58 -9.94 -2.66
CA VAL A 255 7.35 -8.79 -1.78
C VAL A 255 7.70 -7.54 -2.59
N VAL A 256 6.72 -6.65 -2.76
CA VAL A 256 6.87 -5.40 -3.55
C VAL A 256 6.89 -4.16 -2.69
N GLY A 257 6.50 -4.28 -1.43
CA GLY A 257 6.45 -3.16 -0.51
C GLY A 257 6.34 -3.60 0.93
N ARG A 258 6.79 -2.71 1.81
CA ARG A 258 6.56 -2.78 3.25
C ARG A 258 6.11 -1.39 3.69
N GLU A 259 4.87 -1.30 4.15
CA GLU A 259 4.32 -0.07 4.71
C GLU A 259 4.34 -0.18 6.22
N SER A 260 5.08 0.67 6.90
CA SER A 260 5.22 0.60 8.36
C SER A 260 4.23 1.54 9.03
N LEU A 261 3.44 1.00 9.92
CA LEU A 261 2.58 1.70 10.86
C LEU A 261 3.17 1.56 12.27
N TYR A 262 4.03 2.51 12.64
CA TYR A 262 4.52 2.67 14.01
C TYR A 262 3.39 2.82 15.04
N TRP A 263 3.31 1.89 15.97
CA TRP A 263 2.32 1.87 17.05
C TRP A 263 2.96 1.25 18.29
N CYS A 264 2.56 1.56 19.51
CA CYS A 264 3.12 0.81 20.64
C CYS A 264 2.42 -0.54 20.71
N ALA A 265 3.16 -1.60 20.44
CA ALA A 265 2.88 -2.83 21.12
C ALA A 265 3.68 -2.75 22.42
N PHE A 266 2.99 -2.88 23.56
CA PHE A 266 3.46 -2.76 24.96
C PHE A 266 3.40 -1.37 25.59
#